data_AF-A0A6A5WR84-F1
#
_entry.id   AF-A0A6A5WR84-F1
#
_cell.length_a   1.000
_cell.length_b   1.000
_cell.length_c   1.000
_cell.angle_alpha   90.00
_cell.angle_beta   90.00
_cell.angle_gamma   90.00
#
_symmetry.space_group_name_H-M   'P 1'
#
loop_
_entity.id
_entity.type
_entity.pdbx_description
1 polymer ?
#
loop_
_entity_poly.entity_id
_entity_poly.type
_entity_poly.pdbx_seq_one_letter_code
_entity_poly.pdbx_strand_id
1 'polypeptide(L)'
;MSSQRGDTSRMTMSDPPSFAYPQNDSRLPPPGTACPKPICIRDASNKPKWWFNLTYSNPCPPHVQLHTSISSAAQKAWAEKKRGGSTDAKMAVLQAMQMTKEMKEISDGPRGKVYAVKKGSDWVLGACLEMGSMQGMTWRVLGTGVKAFEGWTFVLGEK
;
A
#
# COMPACT_ATOMS: atom_id res chain seq x y z
N MET A 1 42.15 34.97 -25.82
CA MET A 1 42.06 33.61 -25.23
C MET A 1 41.71 33.78 -23.76
N SER A 2 40.54 33.29 -23.33
CA SER A 2 40.30 32.70 -22.00
C SER A 2 38.80 32.44 -21.86
N SER A 3 38.51 31.15 -21.90
CA SER A 3 37.24 30.50 -21.65
C SER A 3 36.91 30.58 -20.16
N GLN A 4 35.64 30.76 -19.80
CA GLN A 4 35.09 30.03 -18.64
C GLN A 4 33.57 29.98 -18.70
N ARG A 5 33.10 28.75 -18.89
CA ARG A 5 31.72 28.28 -18.76
C ARG A 5 31.39 28.23 -17.27
N GLY A 6 30.31 28.89 -16.84
CA GLY A 6 29.64 28.61 -15.55
C GLY A 6 28.38 27.81 -15.86
N ASP A 7 28.48 26.49 -15.86
CA ASP A 7 28.13 25.62 -14.74
C ASP A 7 26.62 25.59 -14.48
N THR A 8 25.96 24.74 -15.28
CA THR A 8 24.60 24.27 -15.05
C THR A 8 24.56 23.55 -13.71
N SER A 9 24.02 24.22 -12.68
CA SER A 9 23.66 23.59 -11.41
C SER A 9 22.70 22.43 -11.68
N ARG A 10 23.29 21.24 -11.76
CA ARG A 10 22.61 19.95 -11.72
C ARG A 10 21.97 19.88 -10.36
N MET A 11 20.66 20.13 -10.28
CA MET A 11 19.86 19.77 -9.11
C MET A 11 20.11 18.29 -8.83
N THR A 12 20.98 18.01 -7.88
CA THR A 12 21.13 16.69 -7.30
C THR A 12 19.79 16.36 -6.69
N MET A 13 19.04 15.44 -7.31
CA MET A 13 17.96 14.75 -6.64
C MET A 13 18.58 14.10 -5.42
N SER A 14 18.42 14.75 -4.27
CA SER A 14 18.80 14.19 -2.98
C SER A 14 18.08 12.86 -2.85
N ASP A 15 18.83 11.76 -2.89
CA ASP A 15 18.33 10.42 -2.63
C ASP A 15 17.49 10.45 -1.34
N PRO A 16 16.28 9.86 -1.33
CA PRO A 16 15.50 9.83 -0.13
C PRO A 16 16.28 9.06 0.95
N PRO A 17 16.29 9.55 2.20
CA PRO A 17 17.06 8.97 3.27
C PRO A 17 16.80 7.48 3.40
N SER A 18 17.88 6.70 3.45
CA SER A 18 17.89 5.32 3.90
C SER A 18 17.53 5.30 5.38
N PHE A 19 16.24 5.37 5.69
CA PHE A 19 15.76 5.02 7.01
C PHE A 19 15.69 3.50 7.05
N ALA A 20 16.81 2.89 7.43
CA ALA A 20 16.83 1.53 7.95
C ALA A 20 15.99 1.55 9.25
N TYR A 21 14.69 1.34 9.11
CA TYR A 21 13.80 1.27 10.26
C TYR A 21 14.12 0.00 11.05
N PRO A 22 14.54 0.10 12.33
CA PRO A 22 14.95 -1.06 13.10
C PRO A 22 13.71 -1.77 13.63
N GLN A 23 13.29 -2.82 12.91
CA GLN A 23 12.68 -4.08 13.37
C GLN A 23 12.40 -4.95 12.12
N ASN A 24 13.48 -5.30 11.42
CA ASN A 24 13.56 -6.22 10.28
C ASN A 24 12.76 -5.94 9.00
N ASP A 25 11.87 -4.95 8.90
CA ASP A 25 11.23 -4.59 7.63
C ASP A 25 11.64 -3.19 7.15
N SER A 26 12.62 -3.13 6.25
CA SER A 26 13.10 -1.86 5.68
C SER A 26 12.07 -1.13 4.82
N ARG A 27 10.94 -1.77 4.49
CA ARG A 27 9.88 -1.19 3.65
C ARG A 27 8.90 -0.35 4.46
N LEU A 28 8.70 -0.70 5.74
CA LEU A 28 7.70 -0.10 6.60
C LEU A 28 8.35 0.43 7.89
N PRO A 29 7.98 1.63 8.32
CA PRO A 29 8.43 2.16 9.60
C PRO A 29 7.86 1.32 10.76
N PRO A 30 8.46 1.40 11.96
CA PRO A 30 7.93 0.72 13.13
C PRO A 30 6.51 1.21 13.44
N PRO A 31 5.63 0.34 13.98
CA PRO A 31 4.29 0.75 14.40
C PRO A 31 4.33 1.97 15.33
N GLY A 32 3.39 2.91 15.15
CA GLY A 32 3.33 4.14 15.96
C GLY A 32 4.29 5.24 15.50
N THR A 33 5.06 5.04 14.43
CA THR A 33 5.93 6.08 13.87
C THR A 33 5.13 7.05 13.00
N ALA A 34 5.16 8.34 13.33
CA ALA A 34 4.55 9.38 12.50
C ALA A 34 5.23 9.46 11.13
N CYS A 35 4.45 9.28 10.07
CA CYS A 35 4.96 9.29 8.70
C CYS A 35 4.24 10.34 7.85
N PRO A 36 4.72 11.60 7.85
CA PRO A 36 4.10 12.68 7.08
C PRO A 36 4.44 12.63 5.59
N LYS A 37 5.47 11.86 5.22
CA LYS A 37 5.91 11.67 3.83
C LYS A 37 5.44 10.33 3.29
N PRO A 38 5.13 10.22 1.99
CA PRO A 38 4.80 8.94 1.38
C PRO A 38 5.96 7.94 1.46
N ILE A 39 5.63 6.67 1.69
CA ILE A 39 6.54 5.52 1.60
C ILE A 39 6.72 5.16 0.13
N CYS A 40 7.95 4.81 -0.24
CA CYS A 40 8.28 4.27 -1.55
C CYS A 40 8.68 2.80 -1.46
N ILE A 41 7.95 1.92 -2.13
CA ILE A 41 8.41 0.55 -2.39
C ILE A 41 9.16 0.53 -3.71
N ARG A 42 10.38 0.03 -3.66
CA ARG A 42 11.27 -0.13 -4.81
C ARG A 42 11.15 -1.54 -5.38
N ASP A 43 11.46 -1.67 -6.66
CA ASP A 43 11.56 -2.98 -7.30
C ASP A 43 12.90 -3.68 -7.00
N ALA A 44 13.08 -4.88 -7.53
CA ALA A 44 14.30 -5.67 -7.38
C ALA A 44 15.56 -4.97 -7.93
N SER A 45 15.41 -3.99 -8.83
CA SER A 45 16.49 -3.16 -9.36
C SER A 45 16.68 -1.87 -8.56
N ASN A 46 16.10 -1.78 -7.37
CA ASN A 46 16.12 -0.63 -6.48
C ASN A 46 15.49 0.65 -7.08
N LYS A 47 14.68 0.53 -8.14
CA LYS A 47 14.00 1.68 -8.76
C LYS A 47 12.70 1.97 -8.02
N PRO A 48 12.39 3.24 -7.70
CA PRO A 48 11.12 3.64 -7.11
C PRO A 48 9.95 3.17 -7.98
N LYS A 49 9.09 2.31 -7.44
CA LYS A 49 7.99 1.72 -8.22
C LYS A 49 6.62 2.03 -7.68
N TRP A 50 6.43 2.07 -6.37
CA TRP A 50 5.13 2.34 -5.75
C TRP A 50 5.27 3.40 -4.68
N TRP A 51 4.30 4.30 -4.59
CA TRP A 51 4.27 5.38 -3.60
C TRP A 51 2.93 5.39 -2.89
N PHE A 52 2.94 5.39 -1.56
CA PHE A 52 1.71 5.44 -0.77
C PHE A 52 1.89 6.18 0.55
N ASN A 53 0.81 6.79 1.04
CA ASN A 53 0.75 7.34 2.38
C ASN A 53 0.42 6.23 3.37
N LEU A 54 1.28 6.03 4.36
CA LEU A 54 1.00 5.09 5.45
C LEU A 54 -0.19 5.59 6.25
N THR A 55 -1.24 4.79 6.32
CA THR A 55 -2.39 5.03 7.20
C THR A 55 -2.41 4.04 8.34
N TYR A 56 -1.91 2.82 8.10
CA TYR A 56 -1.79 1.79 9.13
C TYR A 56 -0.80 2.18 10.23
N SER A 57 -1.26 2.13 11.49
CA SER A 57 -0.45 2.41 12.68
C SER A 57 0.29 3.77 12.64
N ASN A 58 -0.20 4.72 11.84
CA ASN A 58 0.36 6.08 11.77
C ASN A 58 -0.35 6.95 12.82
N PRO A 59 0.36 7.49 13.84
CA PRO A 59 -0.23 8.30 14.91
C PRO A 59 -0.75 9.66 14.42
N CYS A 60 -0.52 10.04 13.17
CA CYS A 60 -0.98 11.31 12.61
C CYS A 60 -2.53 11.33 12.48
N PRO A 61 -3.26 12.25 13.16
CA PRO A 61 -4.73 12.22 13.20
C PRO A 61 -5.44 12.20 11.83
N PRO A 62 -5.01 12.96 10.81
CA PRO A 62 -5.59 12.89 9.47
C PRO A 62 -5.50 11.49 8.82
N HIS A 63 -4.43 10.74 9.11
CA HIS A 63 -4.22 9.41 8.55
C HIS A 63 -5.09 8.35 9.23
N VAL A 64 -5.34 8.50 10.53
CA VAL A 64 -6.26 7.62 11.28
C VAL A 64 -7.69 7.75 10.75
N GLN A 65 -8.15 8.99 10.53
CA GLN A 65 -9.48 9.24 9.94
C GLN A 65 -9.58 8.63 8.54
N LEU A 66 -8.56 8.85 7.71
CA LEU A 66 -8.49 8.28 6.37
C LEU A 66 -8.53 6.74 6.38
N HIS A 67 -7.79 6.09 7.29
CA HIS A 67 -7.82 4.64 7.46
C HIS A 67 -9.24 4.14 7.74
N THR A 68 -9.93 4.77 8.69
CA THR A 68 -11.31 4.41 9.06
C THR A 68 -12.25 4.60 7.88
N SER A 69 -12.20 5.75 7.19
CA SER A 69 -13.06 6.01 6.02
C SER A 69 -12.88 4.97 4.90
N ILE A 70 -11.64 4.59 4.59
CA ILE A 70 -11.35 3.57 3.57
C ILE A 70 -11.89 2.20 4.01
N SER A 71 -11.62 1.81 5.26
CA SER A 71 -12.04 0.52 5.80
C SER A 71 -13.57 0.40 5.77
N SER A 72 -14.29 1.43 6.19
CA SER A 72 -15.75 1.47 6.16
C SER A 72 -16.32 1.44 4.73
N ALA A 73 -15.73 2.21 3.80
CA ALA A 73 -16.16 2.21 2.40
C ALA A 73 -15.97 0.83 1.74
N ALA A 74 -14.84 0.18 2.01
CA ALA A 74 -14.51 -1.15 1.51
C ALA A 74 -15.48 -2.21 2.05
N GLN A 75 -15.75 -2.19 3.36
CA GLN A 75 -16.72 -3.09 3.99
C GLN A 75 -18.12 -2.91 3.41
N LYS A 76 -18.56 -1.66 3.17
CA LYS A 76 -19.86 -1.39 2.54
C LYS A 76 -19.92 -1.95 1.12
N ALA A 77 -18.92 -1.68 0.29
CA ALA A 77 -18.84 -2.18 -1.08
C ALA A 77 -18.87 -3.72 -1.12
N TRP A 78 -18.21 -4.37 -0.17
CA TRP A 78 -18.23 -5.83 -0.04
C TRP A 78 -19.60 -6.37 0.41
N ALA A 79 -20.26 -5.72 1.36
CA ALA A 79 -21.59 -6.10 1.80
C ALA A 79 -22.62 -6.00 0.66
N GLU A 80 -22.56 -4.94 -0.16
CA GLU A 80 -23.41 -4.79 -1.35
C GLU A 80 -23.16 -5.89 -2.37
N LYS A 81 -21.89 -6.24 -2.61
CA LYS A 81 -21.52 -7.32 -3.54
C LYS A 81 -21.99 -8.70 -3.06
N LYS A 82 -21.84 -9.00 -1.76
CA LYS A 82 -22.34 -10.24 -1.14
C LYS A 82 -23.86 -10.41 -1.30
N ARG A 83 -24.63 -9.32 -1.18
CA ARG A 83 -26.09 -9.34 -1.38
C ARG A 83 -26.50 -9.72 -2.80
N GLY A 84 -25.64 -9.47 -3.79
CA GLY A 84 -25.85 -9.82 -5.20
C GLY A 84 -25.48 -11.26 -5.58
N GLY A 85 -24.88 -12.03 -4.67
CA GLY A 85 -24.51 -13.43 -4.92
C GLY A 85 -23.47 -13.93 -3.91
N SER A 86 -23.67 -15.16 -3.43
CA SER A 86 -22.90 -15.86 -2.38
C SER A 86 -21.45 -16.17 -2.79
N THR A 87 -20.67 -15.15 -3.17
CA THR A 87 -19.25 -15.32 -3.40
C THR A 87 -18.55 -15.27 -2.05
N ASP A 88 -17.95 -16.39 -1.64
CA ASP A 88 -17.06 -16.45 -0.49
C ASP A 88 -15.97 -15.35 -0.62
N ALA A 89 -15.67 -14.65 0.48
CA ALA A 89 -14.63 -13.61 0.50
C ALA A 89 -13.29 -14.13 -0.02
N LYS A 90 -12.97 -15.40 0.28
CA LYS A 90 -11.79 -16.09 -0.21
C LYS A 90 -11.80 -16.24 -1.73
N MET A 91 -12.94 -16.64 -2.30
CA MET A 91 -13.08 -16.78 -3.75
C MET A 91 -12.98 -15.42 -4.44
N ALA A 92 -13.56 -14.37 -3.86
CA ALA A 92 -13.47 -13.00 -4.35
C ALA A 92 -12.03 -12.49 -4.42
N VAL A 93 -11.23 -12.71 -3.35
CA VAL A 93 -9.81 -12.32 -3.33
C VAL A 93 -8.98 -13.16 -4.29
N LEU A 94 -9.17 -14.48 -4.33
CA LEU A 94 -8.46 -15.36 -5.27
C LEU A 94 -8.76 -14.99 -6.73
N GLN A 95 -10.02 -14.70 -7.05
CA GLN A 95 -10.41 -14.23 -8.38
C GLN A 95 -9.76 -12.89 -8.71
N ALA A 96 -9.71 -11.96 -7.76
CA ALA A 96 -9.07 -10.66 -7.93
C ALA A 96 -7.55 -10.78 -8.17
N MET A 97 -6.89 -11.74 -7.54
CA MET A 97 -5.45 -11.97 -7.68
C MET A 97 -5.10 -12.73 -8.97
N GLN A 98 -5.84 -13.80 -9.28
CA GLN A 98 -5.47 -14.75 -10.35
C GLN A 98 -6.18 -14.49 -11.67
N MET A 99 -7.46 -14.10 -11.62
CA MET A 99 -8.29 -13.98 -12.83
C MET A 99 -8.39 -12.54 -13.31
N THR A 100 -8.89 -11.62 -12.50
CA THR A 100 -9.14 -10.23 -12.93
C THR A 100 -7.92 -9.33 -12.80
N LYS A 101 -6.90 -9.75 -12.03
CA LYS A 101 -5.67 -8.99 -11.75
C LYS A 101 -5.94 -7.59 -11.19
N GLU A 102 -7.06 -7.44 -10.48
CA GLU A 102 -7.44 -6.22 -9.76
C GLU A 102 -6.62 -6.01 -8.49
N MET A 103 -5.97 -7.09 -8.02
CA MET A 103 -5.06 -7.09 -6.89
C MET A 103 -3.71 -7.64 -7.33
N LYS A 104 -2.64 -6.93 -7.00
CA LYS A 104 -1.28 -7.30 -7.39
C LYS A 104 -0.35 -7.33 -6.19
N GLU A 105 0.38 -8.42 -6.01
CA GLU A 105 1.49 -8.46 -5.06
C GLU A 105 2.61 -7.53 -5.56
N ILE A 106 3.05 -6.63 -4.69
CA ILE A 106 4.08 -5.64 -5.02
C ILE A 106 5.34 -5.79 -4.16
N SER A 107 5.24 -6.52 -3.05
CA SER A 107 6.37 -6.75 -2.16
C SER A 107 6.12 -7.94 -1.24
N ASP A 108 7.14 -8.77 -1.03
CA ASP A 108 7.19 -9.81 0.00
C ASP A 108 8.36 -9.51 0.95
N GLY A 109 8.15 -9.64 2.24
CA GLY A 109 9.14 -9.33 3.24
C GLY A 109 8.74 -9.77 4.65
N PRO A 110 9.52 -9.37 5.67
CA PRO A 110 9.47 -10.05 6.98
C PRO A 110 8.15 -9.90 7.72
N ARG A 111 7.45 -8.77 7.58
CA ARG A 111 6.10 -8.58 8.15
C ARG A 111 4.99 -9.22 7.33
N GLY A 112 5.29 -9.73 6.14
CA GLY A 112 4.32 -10.27 5.21
C GLY A 112 4.31 -9.56 3.86
N LYS A 113 3.19 -9.72 3.15
CA LYS A 113 3.06 -9.34 1.75
C LYS A 113 2.25 -8.08 1.58
N VAL A 114 2.74 -7.16 0.75
CA VAL A 114 2.02 -5.94 0.37
C VAL A 114 1.40 -6.15 -0.99
N TYR A 115 0.12 -5.82 -1.09
CA TYR A 115 -0.65 -5.88 -2.32
C TYR A 115 -1.22 -4.50 -2.66
N ALA A 116 -1.25 -4.19 -3.94
CA ALA A 116 -1.92 -3.01 -4.48
C ALA A 116 -3.26 -3.43 -5.08
N VAL A 117 -4.33 -2.82 -4.61
CA VAL A 117 -5.70 -2.97 -5.11
C VAL A 117 -6.00 -1.80 -6.02
N LYS A 118 -6.48 -2.10 -7.24
CA LYS A 118 -6.79 -1.09 -8.26
C LYS A 118 -7.98 -0.24 -7.85
N LYS A 119 -7.99 1.02 -8.31
CA LYS A 119 -9.15 1.92 -8.17
C LYS A 119 -10.42 1.27 -8.71
N GLY A 120 -11.51 1.34 -7.94
CA GLY A 120 -12.82 0.77 -8.28
C GLY A 120 -13.01 -0.69 -7.84
N SER A 121 -11.99 -1.30 -7.24
CA SER A 121 -12.03 -2.66 -6.69
C SER A 121 -12.16 -2.66 -5.16
N ASP A 122 -12.87 -1.69 -4.59
CA ASP A 122 -13.02 -1.53 -3.14
C ASP A 122 -13.70 -2.74 -2.47
N TRP A 123 -14.51 -3.48 -3.24
CA TRP A 123 -15.10 -4.75 -2.80
C TRP A 123 -14.04 -5.84 -2.56
N VAL A 124 -12.91 -5.83 -3.30
CA VAL A 124 -11.78 -6.74 -3.07
C VAL A 124 -11.11 -6.39 -1.74
N LEU A 125 -10.93 -5.10 -1.47
CA LEU A 125 -10.40 -4.64 -0.20
C LEU A 125 -11.31 -5.04 0.96
N GLY A 126 -12.62 -4.87 0.81
CA GLY A 126 -13.59 -5.29 1.81
C GLY A 126 -13.60 -6.81 2.01
N ALA A 127 -13.45 -7.59 0.95
CA ALA A 127 -13.27 -9.04 1.04
C ALA A 127 -12.00 -9.40 1.82
N CYS A 128 -10.87 -8.73 1.55
CA CYS A 128 -9.63 -8.93 2.33
C CYS A 128 -9.85 -8.68 3.82
N LEU A 129 -10.50 -7.56 4.18
CA LEU A 129 -10.76 -7.20 5.58
C LEU A 129 -11.75 -8.17 6.26
N GLU A 130 -12.71 -8.70 5.51
CA GLU A 130 -13.69 -9.67 6.01
C GLU A 130 -13.07 -11.05 6.29
N MET A 131 -12.13 -11.49 5.45
CA MET A 131 -11.49 -12.80 5.62
C MET A 131 -10.77 -12.95 6.96
N GLY A 132 -10.45 -11.84 7.63
CA GLY A 132 -9.66 -11.83 8.87
C GLY A 132 -8.30 -12.45 8.60
N SER A 133 -8.18 -13.76 8.85
CA SER A 133 -6.99 -14.58 8.61
C SER A 133 -7.16 -15.55 7.43
N MET A 134 -6.44 -15.31 6.33
CA MET A 134 -6.33 -16.26 5.21
C MET A 134 -4.93 -16.87 5.19
N GLN A 135 -4.81 -18.20 5.25
CA GLN A 135 -3.51 -18.90 5.29
C GLN A 135 -2.60 -18.42 6.44
N GLY A 136 -3.19 -18.05 7.58
CA GLY A 136 -2.47 -17.47 8.72
C GLY A 136 -2.16 -15.98 8.58
N MET A 137 -2.52 -15.33 7.46
CA MET A 137 -2.24 -13.91 7.26
C MET A 137 -3.40 -13.00 7.65
N THR A 138 -3.16 -12.02 8.51
CA THR A 138 -4.12 -10.97 8.89
C THR A 138 -4.08 -9.81 7.90
N TRP A 139 -5.22 -9.45 7.32
CA TRP A 139 -5.30 -8.38 6.33
C TRP A 139 -5.59 -7.01 6.95
N ARG A 140 -4.81 -5.98 6.56
CA ARG A 140 -5.00 -4.60 7.03
C ARG A 140 -4.78 -3.59 5.91
N VAL A 141 -5.57 -2.50 5.93
CA VAL A 141 -5.36 -1.36 5.03
C VAL A 141 -4.03 -0.72 5.39
N LEU A 142 -3.06 -0.77 4.49
CA LEU A 142 -1.72 -0.23 4.70
C LEU A 142 -1.67 1.28 4.42
N GLY A 143 -2.31 1.71 3.32
CA GLY A 143 -2.21 3.08 2.87
C GLY A 143 -2.88 3.38 1.53
N THR A 144 -2.87 4.65 1.16
CA THR A 144 -3.40 5.13 -0.13
C THR A 144 -2.29 5.50 -1.09
N GLY A 145 -2.46 5.18 -2.35
CA GLY A 145 -1.52 5.54 -3.39
C GLY A 145 -1.46 7.03 -3.65
N VAL A 146 -0.26 7.50 -4.00
CA VAL A 146 0.00 8.90 -4.34
C VAL A 146 0.85 8.98 -5.61
N LYS A 147 1.01 10.20 -6.15
CA LYS A 147 1.73 10.46 -7.41
C LYS A 147 1.09 9.65 -8.55
N ALA A 148 1.86 8.82 -9.24
CA ALA A 148 1.37 7.98 -10.34
C ALA A 148 0.40 6.86 -9.90
N PHE A 149 0.18 6.66 -8.60
CA PHE A 149 -0.67 5.61 -8.04
C PHE A 149 -1.89 6.14 -7.30
N GLU A 150 -2.28 7.39 -7.55
CA GLU A 150 -3.47 7.94 -6.95
C GLU A 150 -4.71 7.09 -7.26
N GLY A 151 -5.53 6.84 -6.23
CA GLY A 151 -6.71 5.98 -6.30
C GLY A 151 -6.45 4.48 -6.15
N TRP A 152 -5.20 4.05 -6.00
CA TRP A 152 -4.89 2.69 -5.57
C TRP A 152 -4.92 2.60 -4.04
N THR A 153 -5.30 1.43 -3.53
CA THR A 153 -5.25 1.15 -2.09
C THR A 153 -4.28 0.00 -1.82
N PHE A 154 -3.43 0.18 -0.81
CA PHE A 154 -2.42 -0.80 -0.44
C PHE A 154 -2.93 -1.57 0.77
N VAL A 155 -2.78 -2.89 0.73
CA VAL A 155 -3.18 -3.79 1.81
C VAL A 155 -1.99 -4.67 2.21
N LEU A 156 -1.81 -4.86 3.50
CA LEU A 156 -0.80 -5.74 4.09
C LEU A 156 -1.48 -7.05 4.51
N GLY A 157 -1.01 -8.18 3.99
CA GLY A 157 -1.26 -9.50 4.57
C GLY A 157 -0.13 -9.84 5.54
N GLU A 158 -0.36 -9.56 6.82
CA GLU A 158 0.60 -9.76 7.91
C GLU A 158 0.66 -11.23 8.32
N LYS A 159 1.85 -11.83 8.41
CA LYS A 159 2.04 -13.25 8.73
C LYS A 159 1.86 -13.56 10.21
#